data_AF-X1NA02-F1
#
_entry.id   AF-X1NA02-F1
#
_cell.length_a   1.000
_cell.length_b   1.000
_cell.length_c   1.000
_cell.angle_alpha   90.00
_cell.angle_beta   90.00
_cell.angle_gamma   90.00
#
_symmetry.space_group_name_H-M   'P 1'
#
loop_
_entity.id
_entity.type
_entity.pdbx_description
1 polymer ?
#
loop_
_entity_poly.entity_id
_entity_poly.type
_entity_poly.pdbx_seq_one_letter_code
_entity_poly.pdbx_strand_id
1 'polypeptide(L)'
;MWFIIGIVLGVAMLALVLWLRGRNIKVTWYEWLIGVLGLALLLYTIQNVVGLLTEIEPTATWMFALVIGLPALILLAVAWQLVARRQRAGS
;
A
#
# COMPACT_ATOMS: atom_id res chain seq x y z
N MET A 1 -4.92 19.55 3.15
CA MET A 1 -5.00 18.33 2.31
C MET A 1 -4.27 17.15 2.96
N TRP A 2 -2.99 17.30 3.33
CA TRP A 2 -2.21 16.26 4.05
C TRP A 2 -2.87 15.69 5.30
N PHE A 3 -3.44 16.56 6.14
CA PHE A 3 -4.14 16.14 7.35
C PHE A 3 -5.35 15.23 7.06
N ILE A 4 -6.14 15.56 6.03
CA ILE A 4 -7.32 14.76 5.65
C ILE A 4 -6.88 13.40 5.09
N ILE A 5 -5.83 13.37 4.25
CA ILE A 5 -5.26 12.13 3.73
C ILE A 5 -4.78 11.23 4.87
N GLY A 6 -4.12 11.80 5.88
CA GLY A 6 -3.69 11.08 7.08
C GLY A 6 -4.86 10.47 7.87
N ILE A 7 -5.96 11.21 8.05
CA ILE A 7 -7.17 10.68 8.70
C ILE A 7 -7.77 9.55 7.89
N VAL A 8 -7.95 9.73 6.57
CA VAL A 8 -8.52 8.70 5.69
C VAL A 8 -7.67 7.42 5.73
N LEU A 9 -6.34 7.56 5.72
CA LEU A 9 -5.42 6.43 5.87
C LEU A 9 -5.53 5.75 7.23
N GLY A 10 -5.61 6.52 8.32
CA GLY A 10 -5.78 5.98 9.66
C GLY A 10 -7.09 5.19 9.78
N VAL A 11 -8.19 5.73 9.25
CA VAL A 11 -9.50 5.06 9.22
C VAL A 11 -9.45 3.81 8.35
N ALA A 12 -8.83 3.87 7.17
CA ALA A 12 -8.67 2.71 6.30
C ALA A 12 -7.83 1.61 6.94
N MET A 13 -6.74 1.97 7.63
CA MET A 13 -5.90 1.03 8.36
C MET A 13 -6.65 0.39 9.54
N LEU A 14 -7.39 1.19 10.31
CA LEU A 14 -8.24 0.68 11.39
C LEU A 14 -9.29 -0.30 10.86
N ALA A 15 -10.00 0.08 9.79
CA ALA A 15 -11.00 -0.77 9.15
C ALA A 15 -10.40 -2.09 8.65
N LEU A 16 -9.20 -2.04 8.05
CA LEU A 16 -8.46 -3.23 7.64
C LEU A 16 -8.14 -4.14 8.82
N VAL A 17 -7.61 -3.59 9.92
CA VAL A 17 -7.28 -4.37 11.14
C VAL A 17 -8.54 -5.02 11.74
N LEU A 18 -9.63 -4.27 11.84
CA LEU A 18 -10.90 -4.78 12.37
C LEU A 18 -11.47 -5.89 11.47
N TRP A 19 -11.41 -5.72 10.15
CA TRP A 19 -11.85 -6.73 9.19
C TRP A 19 -11.01 -8.02 9.28
N LEU A 20 -9.68 -7.89 9.36
CA LEU A 20 -8.78 -9.03 9.54
C LEU A 20 -9.08 -9.78 10.84
N ARG A 21 -9.31 -9.04 11.94
CA ARG A 21 -9.67 -9.62 13.23
C ARG A 21 -11.02 -10.34 13.20
N GLY A 22 -12.03 -9.76 12.54
CA GLY A 22 -13.35 -10.38 12.38
C GLY A 22 -13.32 -11.70 11.61
N ARG A 23 -12.28 -11.94 10.79
CA ARG A 23 -12.06 -13.19 10.06
C ARG A 23 -11.01 -14.12 10.69
N ASN A 24 -10.53 -13.82 11.90
CA ASN A 24 -9.44 -14.56 12.56
C ASN A 24 -8.17 -14.69 11.69
N ILE A 25 -7.93 -13.71 10.81
CA ILE A 25 -6.76 -13.70 9.93
C ILE A 25 -5.55 -13.21 10.73
N LYS A 26 -4.57 -14.09 10.93
CA LYS A 26 -3.30 -13.74 11.58
C LYS A 26 -2.29 -13.26 10.55
N VAL A 27 -1.92 -11.98 10.66
CA VAL A 27 -0.86 -11.34 9.85
C VAL A 27 0.42 -11.32 10.68
N THR A 28 1.53 -11.82 10.13
CA THR A 28 2.84 -11.80 10.79
C THR A 28 3.48 -10.43 10.70
N TRP A 29 4.47 -10.18 11.56
CA TRP A 29 5.18 -8.90 11.62
C TRP A 29 5.82 -8.49 10.27
N TYR A 30 6.35 -9.46 9.51
CA TYR A 30 6.97 -9.18 8.21
C TYR A 30 5.95 -8.90 7.11
N GLU A 31 4.76 -9.53 7.16
CA GLU A 31 3.66 -9.20 6.25
C GLU A 31 3.14 -7.78 6.51
N TRP A 32 3.07 -7.40 7.79
CA TRP A 32 2.81 -6.02 8.19
C TRP A 32 3.87 -5.05 7.67
N LEU A 33 5.16 -5.37 7.84
CA LEU A 33 6.26 -4.53 7.37
C LEU A 33 6.20 -4.33 5.85
N ILE A 34 6.09 -5.43 5.08
CA ILE A 34 6.01 -5.38 3.62
C ILE A 34 4.76 -4.60 3.18
N GLY A 35 3.61 -4.84 3.82
CA GLY A 35 2.36 -4.15 3.51
C GLY A 35 2.43 -2.65 3.78
N VAL A 36 2.96 -2.24 4.93
CA VAL A 36 3.12 -0.83 5.30
C VAL A 36 4.13 -0.13 4.40
N LEU A 37 5.26 -0.77 4.09
CA LEU A 37 6.25 -0.23 3.16
C LEU A 37 5.67 -0.06 1.75
N GLY A 38 4.97 -1.07 1.24
CA GLY A 38 4.29 -1.00 -0.06
C GLY A 38 3.25 0.13 -0.09
N LEU A 39 2.45 0.26 0.97
CA LEU A 39 1.46 1.34 1.09
C LEU A 39 2.12 2.72 1.14
N ALA A 40 3.17 2.90 1.93
CA ALA A 40 3.90 4.15 2.04
C ALA A 40 4.50 4.57 0.69
N LEU A 41 5.14 3.63 -0.03
CA LEU A 41 5.67 3.90 -1.37
C LEU A 41 4.56 4.25 -2.36
N LEU A 42 3.42 3.56 -2.33
CA LEU A 42 2.30 3.85 -3.21
C LEU A 42 1.74 5.26 -2.98
N LEU A 43 1.59 5.66 -1.72
CA LEU A 43 1.15 7.01 -1.36
C LEU A 43 2.16 8.08 -1.82
N TYR A 44 3.45 7.80 -1.64
CA TYR A 44 4.51 8.66 -2.13
C TYR A 44 4.49 8.79 -3.66
N THR A 45 4.23 7.69 -4.38
CA THR A 45 4.01 7.73 -5.84
C THR A 45 2.84 8.61 -6.21
N ILE A 46 1.67 8.41 -5.58
CA ILE A 46 0.47 9.19 -5.89
C ILE A 46 0.71 10.68 -5.64
N GLN A 47 1.33 11.03 -4.50
CA GLN A 47 1.70 12.41 -4.19
C GLN A 47 2.55 13.05 -5.28
N ASN A 48 3.62 12.37 -5.69
CA ASN A 48 4.57 12.92 -6.65
C ASN A 48 3.98 12.96 -8.06
N VAL A 49 3.23 11.95 -8.48
CA VAL A 49 2.54 11.95 -9.78
C VAL A 49 1.56 13.12 -9.86
N VAL A 50 0.76 13.36 -8.83
CA VAL A 50 -0.16 14.51 -8.80
C VAL A 50 0.61 15.84 -8.86
N GLY A 51 1.76 15.94 -8.20
CA GLY A 51 2.64 17.11 -8.31
C GLY A 51 3.21 17.31 -9.71
N LEU A 52 3.81 16.28 -10.29
CA LEU A 52 4.44 16.30 -11.62
C LEU A 52 3.43 16.57 -12.75
N LEU A 53 2.18 16.14 -12.60
CA LEU A 53 1.11 16.45 -13.54
C LEU A 53 0.78 17.96 -13.59
N THR A 54 1.00 18.69 -12.49
CA THR A 54 0.84 20.16 -12.49
C THR A 54 2.00 20.90 -13.14
N GLU A 55 3.16 20.24 -13.24
CA GLU A 55 4.38 20.79 -13.86
C GLU A 55 4.51 20.45 -15.35
N ILE A 56 3.54 19.73 -15.94
CA ILE A 56 3.49 19.33 -17.37
C ILE A 56 4.74 18.56 -17.82
N GLU A 57 5.29 17.72 -16.94
CA GLU A 57 6.42 16.84 -17.23
C GLU A 57 5.97 15.36 -17.33
N PRO A 58 5.40 14.94 -18.48
CA PRO A 58 4.82 13.61 -18.63
C PRO A 58 5.86 12.49 -18.51
N THR A 59 7.09 12.72 -18.95
CA THR A 59 8.17 11.73 -18.87
C THR A 59 8.54 11.43 -17.42
N ALA A 60 8.69 12.46 -16.59
CA ALA A 60 9.02 12.31 -15.18
C ALA A 60 7.88 11.62 -14.41
N THR A 61 6.62 11.93 -14.75
CA THR A 61 5.44 11.28 -14.17
C THR A 61 5.46 9.76 -14.40
N TRP A 62 5.68 9.33 -15.65
CA TRP A 62 5.74 7.90 -15.98
C TRP A 62 6.93 7.19 -15.36
N MET A 63 8.10 7.82 -15.37
CA MET A 63 9.29 7.26 -14.73
C MET A 63 9.09 7.07 -13.23
N PHE A 64 8.47 8.04 -12.54
CA PHE A 64 8.21 7.92 -11.11
C PHE A 64 7.20 6.80 -10.80
N ALA A 65 6.13 6.70 -11.60
CA ALA A 65 5.14 5.63 -11.46
C ALA A 65 5.75 4.24 -11.68
N LEU A 66 6.67 4.08 -12.63
CA LEU A 66 7.33 2.81 -12.91
C LEU A 66 8.41 2.46 -11.89
N VAL A 67 9.26 3.41 -11.51
CA VAL A 67 10.42 3.14 -10.65
C VAL A 67 10.03 3.01 -9.19
N ILE A 68 9.04 3.77 -8.72
CA ILE A 68 8.60 3.74 -7.31
C ILE A 68 7.24 3.05 -7.18
N GLY A 69 6.30 3.35 -8.07
CA GLY A 69 4.94 2.81 -8.00
C GLY A 69 4.85 1.32 -8.28
N LEU A 70 5.59 0.81 -9.27
CA LEU A 70 5.56 -0.62 -9.58
C LEU A 70 6.12 -1.47 -8.43
N PRO A 71 7.30 -1.16 -7.82
CA PRO A 71 7.73 -1.85 -6.61
C PRO A 71 6.73 -1.76 -5.45
N ALA A 72 6.05 -0.62 -5.29
CA ALA A 72 5.01 -0.48 -4.26
C ALA A 72 3.88 -1.49 -4.45
N LEU A 73 3.37 -1.62 -5.68
CA LEU A 73 2.33 -2.59 -6.02
C LEU A 73 2.80 -4.03 -5.85
N ILE A 74 4.06 -4.33 -6.22
CA ILE A 74 4.66 -5.65 -6.02
C ILE A 74 4.71 -6.01 -4.53
N LEU A 75 5.17 -5.10 -3.67
CA LEU A 75 5.22 -5.35 -2.23
C LEU A 75 3.82 -5.61 -1.65
N LEU A 76 2.82 -4.83 -2.04
CA LEU A 76 1.43 -5.05 -1.62
C LEU A 76 0.89 -6.40 -2.10
N ALA A 77 1.16 -6.77 -3.35
CA ALA A 77 0.77 -8.07 -3.89
C ALA A 77 1.46 -9.23 -3.15
N VAL A 78 2.74 -9.09 -2.82
CA VAL A 78 3.50 -10.09 -2.04
C VAL A 78 2.94 -10.21 -0.62
N ALA A 79 2.70 -9.10 0.07
CA ALA A 79 2.11 -9.11 1.42
C ALA A 79 0.75 -9.82 1.42
N TRP A 80 -0.11 -9.53 0.45
CA TRP A 80 -1.39 -10.22 0.30
C TRP A 80 -1.19 -11.71 -0.01
N GLN A 81 -0.33 -12.05 -0.97
CA GLN A 81 -0.10 -13.42 -1.37
C GLN A 81 0.41 -14.30 -0.21
N LEU A 82 1.27 -13.75 0.66
CA LEU A 82 1.76 -14.43 1.85
C LEU A 82 0.62 -14.76 2.83
N VAL A 83 -0.21 -13.75 3.14
CA VAL A 83 -1.38 -13.91 4.03
C VAL A 83 -2.37 -14.93 3.44
N ALA A 84 -2.70 -14.81 2.16
CA ALA A 84 -3.67 -15.66 1.48
C ALA A 84 -3.20 -17.11 1.39
N ARG A 85 -1.92 -17.34 1.07
CA ARG A 85 -1.34 -18.70 1.03
C ARG A 85 -1.31 -19.34 2.40
N ARG A 86 -0.98 -18.59 3.46
CA ARG A 86 -0.98 -19.12 4.83
C ARG A 86 -2.37 -19.57 5.25
N GLN A 87 -3.40 -18.79 4.94
CA GLN A 87 -4.78 -19.18 5.25
C GLN A 87 -5.18 -20.49 4.59
N ARG A 88 -4.77 -20.71 3.33
CA ARG A 88 -5.05 -21.96 2.60
C ARG A 88 -4.23 -23.16 3.10
N ALA A 89 -3.04 -22.93 3.63
CA ALA A 89 -2.20 -24.00 4.17
C ALA A 89 -2.56 -24.38 5.61
N GLY A 90 -3.25 -23.49 6.34
CA GLY A 90 -3.72 -23.72 7.71
C GLY A 90 -5.19 -24.14 7.82
N SER A 91 -5.87 -24.36 6.70
CA SER A 91 -7.24 -24.92 6.59
C SER A 91 -7.18 -26.39 6.23
#